data_AF-A0A6B3FNH2-F1
#
_entry.id   AF-A0A6B3FNH2-F1
#
_cell.length_a   1.000
_cell.length_b   1.000
_cell.length_c   1.000
_cell.angle_alpha   90.00
_cell.angle_beta   90.00
_cell.angle_gamma   90.00
#
_symmetry.space_group_name_H-M   'P 1'
#
loop_
_entity.id
_entity.type
_entity.pdbx_description
1 polymer ?
#
loop_
_entity_poly.entity_id
_entity_poly.type
_entity_poly.pdbx_seq_one_letter_code
_entity_poly.pdbx_strand_id
1 'polypeptide(L)'
;AALREILGPDALQSGSYNRPGYLRLDFPWRGALSATVRSEIEEAANRALRRDLPVGVRWMTLPEAKEIGALALFDETYGEKVRVVEIGGAWSRELCGGTHV
;
A
#
# COMPACT_ATOMS: atom_id res chain seq x y z
N ALA A 1 -2.00 -1.89 -2.51
CA ALA A 1 -2.04 -2.10 -3.98
C ALA A 1 -3.32 -2.80 -4.45
N ALA A 2 -3.58 -4.05 -4.06
CA ALA A 2 -4.73 -4.85 -4.51
C ALA A 2 -6.10 -4.15 -4.37
N LEU A 3 -6.37 -3.49 -3.25
CA LEU A 3 -7.59 -2.69 -3.08
C LEU A 3 -7.77 -1.65 -4.19
N ARG A 4 -6.71 -0.91 -4.54
CA ARG A 4 -6.78 0.12 -5.59
C ARG A 4 -6.86 -0.47 -7.00
N GLU A 5 -6.29 -1.65 -7.21
CA GLU A 5 -6.39 -2.38 -8.48
C GLU A 5 -7.83 -2.79 -8.77
N ILE A 6 -8.57 -3.25 -7.75
CA ILE A 6 -9.95 -3.74 -7.92
C ILE A 6 -11.00 -2.65 -7.71
N LEU A 7 -10.85 -1.80 -6.68
CA LEU A 7 -11.85 -0.81 -6.28
C LEU A 7 -11.59 0.59 -6.87
N GLY A 8 -10.43 0.80 -7.48
CA GLY A 8 -10.01 2.08 -8.04
C GLY A 8 -9.10 2.90 -7.13
N PRO A 9 -8.52 4.01 -7.67
CA PRO A 9 -7.44 4.75 -7.02
C PRO A 9 -7.84 5.39 -5.67
N ASP A 10 -9.13 5.66 -5.46
CA ASP A 10 -9.65 6.31 -4.25
C ASP A 10 -9.75 5.37 -3.04
N ALA A 11 -9.58 4.05 -3.24
CA ALA A 11 -9.49 3.06 -2.16
C ALA A 11 -8.12 3.13 -1.44
N LEU A 12 -7.78 4.33 -0.97
CA LEU A 12 -6.59 4.63 -0.20
C LEU A 12 -6.76 4.15 1.24
N GLN A 13 -5.65 3.75 1.85
CA GLN A 13 -5.66 3.38 3.26
C GLN A 13 -6.04 4.60 4.13
N SER A 14 -6.96 4.41 5.06
CA SER A 14 -7.32 5.37 6.12
C SER A 14 -6.88 4.92 7.51
N GLY A 15 -6.41 3.68 7.65
CA GLY A 15 -5.91 3.13 8.91
C GLY A 15 -5.33 1.73 8.74
N SER A 16 -4.45 1.33 9.66
CA SER A 16 -3.88 -0.01 9.68
C SER A 16 -3.59 -0.43 11.12
N TYR A 17 -3.79 -1.70 11.43
CA TYR A 17 -3.40 -2.29 12.71
C TYR A 17 -2.87 -3.70 12.51
N ASN A 18 -1.65 -3.95 13.00
CA ASN A 18 -0.97 -5.22 12.88
C ASN A 18 -0.52 -5.71 14.26
N ARG A 19 -0.86 -6.96 14.59
CA ARG A 19 -0.38 -7.70 15.76
C ARG A 19 -0.25 -9.19 15.40
N PRO A 20 0.47 -10.00 16.18
CA PRO A 20 0.56 -11.44 15.92
C PRO A 20 -0.83 -12.07 15.74
N GLY A 21 -1.03 -12.75 14.59
CA GLY A 21 -2.29 -13.41 14.23
C GLY A 21 -3.45 -12.50 13.81
N TYR A 22 -3.24 -11.17 13.67
CA TYR A 22 -4.30 -10.26 13.26
C TYR A 22 -3.76 -9.06 12.47
N LEU A 23 -4.36 -8.84 11.30
CA LEU A 23 -4.13 -7.67 10.46
C LEU A 23 -5.47 -7.01 10.14
N ARG A 24 -5.54 -5.69 10.26
CA ARG A 24 -6.65 -4.87 9.80
C ARG A 24 -6.12 -3.77 8.90
N LEU A 25 -6.84 -3.52 7.80
CA LEU A 25 -6.60 -2.41 6.89
C LEU A 25 -7.92 -1.70 6.65
N ASP A 26 -7.95 -0.41 6.96
CA ASP A 26 -9.14 0.44 6.83
C ASP A 26 -9.00 1.27 5.54
N PHE A 27 -10.09 1.40 4.78
CA PHE A 27 -10.15 2.16 3.52
C PHE A 27 -11.58 2.68 3.29
N PRO A 28 -11.76 3.80 2.55
CA PRO A 28 -13.07 4.34 2.28
C PRO A 28 -13.81 3.47 1.25
N TRP A 29 -15.01 3.03 1.59
CA TRP A 29 -15.89 2.34 0.67
C TRP A 29 -17.36 2.53 1.08
N ARG A 30 -18.27 2.55 0.10
CA ARG A 30 -19.70 2.69 0.37
C ARG A 30 -20.32 1.33 0.66
N GLY A 31 -20.44 0.99 1.94
CA GLY A 31 -21.09 -0.23 2.42
C GLY A 31 -20.16 -1.44 2.45
N ALA A 32 -20.75 -2.63 2.63
CA ALA A 32 -19.99 -3.87 2.63
C ALA A 32 -19.56 -4.26 1.21
N LEU A 33 -18.37 -4.85 1.08
CA LEU A 33 -17.95 -5.47 -0.18
C LEU A 33 -18.83 -6.67 -0.49
N SER A 34 -19.16 -6.86 -1.77
CA SER A 34 -19.78 -8.11 -2.23
C SER A 34 -18.78 -9.26 -2.08
N ALA A 35 -19.30 -10.48 -1.98
CA ALA A 35 -18.45 -11.68 -1.87
C ALA A 35 -17.49 -11.82 -3.05
N THR A 36 -17.96 -11.51 -4.27
CA THR A 36 -17.15 -11.53 -5.50
C THR A 36 -16.00 -10.53 -5.43
N VAL A 37 -16.29 -9.27 -5.12
CA VAL A 37 -15.26 -8.22 -5.04
C VAL A 37 -14.22 -8.55 -3.95
N ARG A 38 -14.67 -9.09 -2.82
CA ARG A 38 -13.75 -9.58 -1.77
C ARG A 38 -12.82 -10.68 -2.28
N SER A 39 -13.35 -11.64 -3.05
CA SER A 39 -12.55 -12.70 -3.68
C SER A 39 -11.54 -12.14 -4.67
N GLU A 40 -11.93 -11.17 -5.49
CA GLU A 40 -11.03 -10.53 -6.47
C GLU A 40 -9.87 -9.79 -5.81
N ILE A 41 -10.12 -9.08 -4.70
CA ILE A 41 -9.08 -8.41 -3.91
C ILE A 41 -8.10 -9.44 -3.33
N GLU A 42 -8.63 -10.54 -2.77
CA GLU A 42 -7.82 -11.62 -2.22
C GLU A 42 -6.96 -12.28 -3.30
N GLU A 43 -7.53 -12.56 -4.48
CA GLU A 43 -6.79 -13.10 -5.60
C GLU A 43 -5.72 -12.15 -6.10
N ALA A 44 -5.99 -10.84 -6.20
CA ALA A 44 -4.99 -9.85 -6.59
C ALA A 44 -3.79 -9.82 -5.64
N ALA A 45 -4.05 -9.84 -4.33
CA ALA A 45 -2.99 -9.92 -3.32
C ALA A 45 -2.19 -11.23 -3.44
N ASN A 46 -2.87 -12.37 -3.56
CA ASN A 46 -2.22 -13.68 -3.69
C ASN A 46 -1.44 -13.83 -5.00
N ARG A 47 -1.91 -13.26 -6.11
CA ARG A 47 -1.18 -13.24 -7.38
C ARG A 47 0.14 -12.49 -7.23
N ALA A 48 0.14 -11.34 -6.57
CA ALA A 48 1.36 -10.58 -6.31
C ALA A 48 2.33 -11.35 -5.41
N LEU A 49 1.83 -12.00 -4.35
CA LEU A 49 2.65 -12.85 -3.49
C LEU A 49 3.30 -14.00 -4.27
N ARG A 50 2.52 -14.74 -5.08
CA ARG A 50 3.03 -15.87 -5.88
C ARG A 50 4.02 -15.46 -6.96
N ARG A 51 3.99 -14.20 -7.39
CA ARG A 51 4.95 -13.64 -8.35
C ARG A 51 6.30 -13.32 -7.72
N ASP A 52 6.42 -13.41 -6.40
CA ASP A 52 7.64 -13.10 -5.67
C ASP A 52 8.19 -11.71 -6.06
N LEU A 53 7.30 -10.71 -6.01
CA LEU A 53 7.61 -9.36 -6.46
C LEU A 53 8.77 -8.80 -5.63
N PRO A 54 9.78 -8.16 -6.26
CA PRO A 54 10.92 -7.63 -5.53
C PRO A 54 10.48 -6.51 -4.58
N VAL A 55 11.04 -6.54 -3.37
CA VAL A 55 10.85 -5.51 -2.36
C VAL A 55 12.12 -4.67 -2.27
N GLY A 56 11.96 -3.35 -2.44
CA GLY A 56 13.06 -2.40 -2.44
C GLY A 56 12.81 -1.25 -1.48
N VAL A 57 13.88 -0.71 -0.92
CA VAL A 57 13.84 0.45 -0.01
C VAL A 57 14.79 1.51 -0.52
N ARG A 58 14.31 2.76 -0.59
CA ARG A 58 15.12 3.91 -0.99
C ARG A 58 14.85 5.09 -0.06
N TRP A 59 15.91 5.83 0.26
CA TRP A 59 15.81 7.11 0.96
C TRP A 59 15.96 8.24 -0.04
N MET A 60 15.02 9.17 -0.03
CA MET A 60 15.00 10.30 -0.96
C MET A 60 14.26 11.48 -0.32
N THR A 61 14.25 12.62 -0.98
CA THR A 61 13.46 13.78 -0.53
C THR A 61 11.97 13.55 -0.78
N LEU A 62 11.11 14.27 -0.05
CA LEU A 62 9.66 14.19 -0.27
C LEU A 62 9.24 14.56 -1.71
N PRO A 63 9.80 15.61 -2.36
CA PRO A 63 9.50 15.90 -3.76
C PRO A 63 9.85 14.76 -4.71
N GLU A 64 11.04 14.16 -4.59
CA GLU A 64 11.45 13.01 -5.41
C GLU A 64 10.50 11.81 -5.22
N ALA A 65 10.08 11.55 -3.97
CA ALA A 65 9.13 10.49 -3.66
C ALA A 65 7.76 10.72 -4.33
N LYS A 66 7.27 11.97 -4.31
CA LYS A 66 6.02 12.36 -4.98
C LYS A 66 6.12 12.24 -6.50
N GLU A 67 7.26 12.62 -7.09
CA GLU A 67 7.50 12.53 -8.54
C GLU A 67 7.43 11.10 -9.04
N ILE A 68 7.95 10.14 -8.26
CA ILE A 68 7.82 8.72 -8.57
C ILE A 68 6.44 8.15 -8.17
N GLY A 69 5.47 8.97 -7.76
CA GLY A 69 4.13 8.51 -7.41
C GLY A 69 4.07 7.65 -6.14
N ALA A 70 5.02 7.81 -5.22
CA ALA A 70 4.93 7.18 -3.92
C ALA A 70 3.76 7.78 -3.12
N LEU A 71 2.93 6.91 -2.55
CA LEU A 71 1.85 7.34 -1.69
C LEU A 71 2.36 7.86 -0.35
N ALA A 72 2.03 9.12 -0.05
CA ALA A 72 2.09 9.68 1.29
C ALA A 72 0.67 9.63 1.87
N LEU A 73 0.37 8.60 2.65
CA LEU A 73 -1.00 8.28 3.11
C LEU A 73 -1.48 9.15 4.27
N PHE A 74 -0.58 9.88 4.93
CA PHE A 74 -0.88 10.65 6.14
C PHE A 74 -0.33 12.07 6.02
N ASP A 75 -1.07 13.04 6.55
CA ASP A 75 -0.67 14.46 6.61
C ASP A 75 0.35 14.73 7.74
N GLU A 76 1.21 13.75 8.03
CA GLU A 76 2.27 13.92 9.03
C GLU A 76 3.38 14.85 8.51
N THR A 77 4.06 15.50 9.45
CA THR A 77 5.25 16.29 9.14
C THR A 77 6.40 15.33 8.77
N TYR A 78 6.55 15.08 7.46
CA TYR A 78 7.69 14.35 6.93
C TYR A 78 8.99 15.17 7.11
N GLY A 79 10.07 14.49 7.48
CA GLY A 79 11.41 15.09 7.51
C GLY A 79 11.97 15.36 6.12
N GLU A 80 13.18 15.94 6.05
CA GLU A 80 13.85 16.26 4.78
C GLU A 80 14.06 15.03 3.87
N LYS A 81 14.30 13.87 4.48
CA LYS A 81 14.39 12.58 3.80
C LYS A 81 13.27 11.65 4.29
N VAL A 82 12.66 10.95 3.34
CA VAL A 82 11.62 9.96 3.57
C VAL A 82 12.10 8.59 3.11
N ARG A 83 11.58 7.55 3.77
CA ARG A 83 11.82 6.16 3.39
C ARG A 83 10.69 5.70 2.49
N VAL A 84 11.01 5.39 1.24
CA VAL A 84 10.08 4.81 0.28
C VAL A 84 10.29 3.30 0.24
N VAL A 85 9.20 2.56 0.44
CA VAL A 85 9.14 1.12 0.21
C VAL A 85 8.42 0.87 -1.10
N GLU A 86 8.98 -0.02 -1.90
CA GLU A 86 8.48 -0.40 -3.21
C GLU A 86 8.33 -1.92 -3.29
N ILE A 87 7.18 -2.39 -3.75
CA ILE A 87 6.89 -3.81 -3.96
C ILE A 87 6.41 -3.97 -5.39
N GLY A 88 7.21 -4.66 -6.22
CA GLY A 88 6.89 -4.89 -7.63
C GLY A 88 6.81 -3.61 -8.46
N GLY A 89 7.66 -2.62 -8.18
CA GLY A 89 7.71 -1.38 -8.94
C GLY A 89 6.52 -0.46 -8.67
N ALA A 90 5.88 0.02 -9.73
CA ALA A 90 4.73 0.93 -9.64
C ALA A 90 3.47 0.31 -9.02
N TRP A 91 3.43 -1.01 -8.84
CA TRP A 91 2.26 -1.69 -8.28
C TRP A 91 1.98 -1.29 -6.83
N SER A 92 3.02 -1.25 -5.99
CA SER A 92 2.95 -0.69 -4.64
C SER A 92 4.19 0.15 -4.35
N ARG A 93 3.98 1.42 -4.02
CA ARG A 93 5.04 2.37 -3.68
C ARG A 93 4.49 3.37 -2.67
N GLU A 94 5.07 3.40 -1.48
CA GLU A 94 4.58 4.23 -0.38
C GLU A 94 5.70 4.70 0.56
N LEU A 95 5.42 5.79 1.28
CA LEU A 95 6.26 6.23 2.38
C LEU A 95 5.93 5.38 3.60
N CYS A 96 6.90 4.59 4.08
CA CYS A 96 6.67 3.70 5.22
C CYS A 96 7.93 3.53 6.08
N GLY A 97 7.78 3.68 7.39
CA GLY A 97 8.84 3.47 8.38
C GLY A 97 8.94 2.03 8.90
N GLY A 98 7.98 1.16 8.57
CA GLY A 98 7.92 -0.21 9.07
C GLY A 98 8.95 -1.17 8.45
N THR A 99 9.22 -2.27 9.14
CA THR A 99 10.03 -3.38 8.63
C THR A 99 9.27 -4.16 7.55
N HIS A 100 9.97 -4.57 6.50
CA HIS A 100 9.42 -5.35 5.38
C HIS A 100 10.31 -6.57 5.13
N VAL A 101 9.72 -7.60 4.51
CA VAL A 101 10.40 -8.83 4.07
C VAL A 101 11.03 -8.65 2.70
#